data_AF-A0ABC8UB66-F1
#
_entry.id   AF-A0ABC8UB66-F1
#
_cell.length_a   1.000
_cell.length_b   1.000
_cell.length_c   1.000
_cell.angle_alpha   90.00
_cell.angle_beta   90.00
_cell.angle_gamma   90.00
#
_symmetry.space_group_name_H-M   'P 1'
#
loop_
_entity.id
_entity.type
_entity.pdbx_description
1 polymer ?
#
loop_
_entity_poly.entity_id
_entity_poly.type
_entity_poly.pdbx_seq_one_letter_code
_entity_poly.pdbx_strand_id
1 'polypeptide(L)' 'MGITDKQEAMVKDSWEVVKQNIPELSLRFFTLILEIAPTAKNMFSFLEGTDEIPHNNPMLKAHALKVFKMVSPY' A
#
# COMPACT_ATOMS: atom_id res chain seq x y z
N MET A 1 -11.70 21.16 -10.18
CA MET A 1 -10.30 20.70 -10.19
C MET A 1 -10.35 19.21 -10.53
N GLY A 2 -9.73 18.79 -11.62
CA GLY A 2 -9.73 17.40 -12.07
C GLY A 2 -8.32 17.00 -12.52
N ILE A 3 -8.04 15.71 -12.50
CA ILE A 3 -6.80 15.15 -13.05
C ILE A 3 -6.83 15.34 -14.58
N THR A 4 -5.72 15.79 -15.16
CA THR A 4 -5.55 15.86 -16.62
C THR A 4 -5.20 14.48 -17.19
N ASP A 5 -5.50 14.24 -18.47
CA ASP A 5 -5.14 12.97 -19.14
C ASP A 5 -3.66 12.62 -18.98
N LYS A 6 -2.77 13.62 -19.04
CA LYS A 6 -1.34 13.44 -18.82
C LYS A 6 -1.04 12.94 -17.40
N GLN A 7 -1.69 13.50 -16.39
CA GLN A 7 -1.52 13.08 -15.01
C GLN A 7 -2.09 11.67 -14.78
N GLU A 8 -3.24 11.35 -15.39
CA GLU A 8 -3.80 9.99 -15.33
C GLU A 8 -2.84 8.96 -15.95
N ALA A 9 -2.27 9.27 -17.11
CA ALA A 9 -1.27 8.42 -17.77
C ALA A 9 -0.05 8.19 -16.87
N MET A 10 0.46 9.24 -16.20
CA MET A 10 1.58 9.10 -15.26
C MET A 10 1.27 8.18 -14.08
N VAL A 11 0.03 8.19 -13.57
CA VAL A 11 -0.37 7.27 -12.49
C VAL A 11 -0.46 5.83 -13.02
N LYS A 12 -0.99 5.63 -14.24
CA LYS A 12 -1.00 4.31 -14.91
C LYS A 12 0.41 3.76 -15.10
N ASP A 13 1.33 4.56 -15.63
CA ASP A 13 2.73 4.15 -15.84
C ASP A 13 3.42 3.80 -14.51
N SER A 14 3.20 4.60 -13.48
CA SER A 14 3.76 4.34 -12.14
C SER A 14 3.19 3.06 -11.53
N TRP A 15 1.91 2.78 -11.77
CA TRP A 15 1.26 1.55 -11.31
C TRP A 15 1.85 0.29 -11.96
N GLU A 16 2.22 0.34 -13.24
CA GLU A 16 2.92 -0.78 -13.91
C GLU A 16 4.23 -1.14 -13.22
N VAL A 17 4.99 -0.15 -12.74
CA VAL A 17 6.22 -0.36 -11.97
C VAL A 17 5.91 -0.94 -10.58
N VAL A 18 4.91 -0.40 -9.88
CA VAL A 18 4.51 -0.89 -8.54
C VAL A 18 4.10 -2.35 -8.56
N LYS A 19 3.37 -2.79 -9.60
CA LYS A 19 2.91 -4.18 -9.75
C LYS A 19 4.05 -5.21 -9.77
N GLN A 20 5.25 -4.83 -10.22
CA GLN A 20 6.40 -5.73 -10.29
C GLN A 20 6.99 -6.06 -8.91
N ASN A 21 6.71 -5.26 -7.88
CA ASN A 21 7.29 -5.44 -6.55
C ASN A 21 6.27 -5.27 -5.40
N ILE A 22 5.04 -5.74 -5.63
CA ILE A 22 3.95 -5.64 -4.65
C ILE A 22 4.34 -6.16 -3.25
N PRO A 23 5.02 -7.31 -3.09
CA PRO A 23 5.33 -7.83 -1.75
C PRO A 23 6.16 -6.84 -0.92
N GLU A 24 7.23 -6.29 -1.49
CA GLU A 24 8.13 -5.35 -0.82
C GLU A 24 7.45 -3.99 -0.60
N LEU A 25 6.77 -3.48 -1.64
CA LEU A 25 6.08 -2.19 -1.54
C LEU A 25 4.90 -2.22 -0.58
N SER A 26 4.26 -3.38 -0.36
CA SER A 26 3.23 -3.55 0.66
C SER A 26 3.82 -3.42 2.07
N LEU A 27 4.99 -4.02 2.32
CA LEU A 27 5.67 -3.90 3.61
C LEU A 27 6.12 -2.46 3.85
N ARG A 28 6.72 -1.84 2.84
CA ARG A 28 7.14 -0.44 2.93
C ARG A 28 5.97 0.50 3.16
N PHE A 29 4.82 0.27 2.53
CA PHE A 29 3.60 1.06 2.74
C PHE A 29 3.15 1.06 4.20
N PHE A 30 3.03 -0.12 4.83
CA PHE A 30 2.66 -0.20 6.24
C PHE A 30 3.77 0.31 7.17
N THR A 31 5.04 0.14 6.81
CA THR A 31 6.17 0.73 7.54
C THR A 31 6.02 2.24 7.62
N LEU A 32 5.81 2.90 6.48
CA LEU A 32 5.62 4.36 6.42
C LEU A 32 4.39 4.81 7.22
N ILE A 33 3.28 4.08 7.17
CA ILE A 33 2.09 4.38 7.98
C ILE A 33 2.43 4.37 9.48
N LEU A 34 3.13 3.34 9.94
CA LEU A 34 3.46 3.20 11.37
C LEU A 34 4.56 4.15 11.82
N GLU A 35 5.48 4.54 10.94
CA GLU A 35 6.45 5.62 11.20
C GLU A 35 5.75 6.97 11.41
N ILE A 36 4.72 7.27 10.62
CA ILE A 36 3.94 8.51 10.73
C ILE A 36 2.99 8.46 11.93
N ALA A 37 2.33 7.32 12.13
CA ALA A 37 1.29 7.14 13.14
C ALA A 37 1.34 5.72 13.75
N PRO A 38 2.14 5.52 14.82
CA PRO A 38 2.26 4.20 15.47
C PRO A 38 0.92 3.64 15.98
N THR A 39 0.00 4.52 16.39
CA THR A 39 -1.33 4.15 16.89
C THR A 39 -2.22 3.50 15.82
N ALA A 40 -1.92 3.70 14.53
CA ALA A 40 -2.64 3.08 13.43
C ALA A 40 -2.49 1.55 13.41
N LYS A 41 -1.45 0.99 14.05
CA LYS A 41 -1.23 -0.46 14.15
C LYS A 41 -2.45 -1.22 14.65
N ASN A 42 -3.13 -0.67 15.66
CA ASN A 42 -4.30 -1.28 16.29
C ASN A 42 -5.57 -1.19 15.43
N MET A 43 -5.54 -0.47 14.31
CA MET A 43 -6.64 -0.40 13.35
C MET A 43 -6.61 -1.55 12.33
N PHE A 44 -5.50 -2.30 12.26
CA PHE A 44 -5.31 -3.39 11.33
C PHE A 44 -5.20 -4.72 12.09
N SER A 45 -6.22 -5.56 12.00
CA SER A 45 -6.24 -6.87 12.69
C SER A 45 -5.08 -7.80 12.32
N PHE A 46 -4.49 -7.62 11.13
CA PHE A 46 -3.31 -8.38 10.68
C PHE A 46 -1.96 -7.84 11.21
N LEU A 47 -1.98 -6.73 11.97
CA LEU A 47 -0.85 -6.14 12.68
C LEU A 47 -1.07 -6.11 14.20
N GLU A 48 -2.29 -6.36 14.66
CA GLU A 48 -2.64 -6.37 16.08
C GLU A 48 -1.87 -7.50 16.79
N GLY A 49 -1.24 -7.17 17.93
CA GLY A 49 -0.50 -8.14 18.74
C GLY A 49 0.83 -8.62 18.16
N THR A 50 1.25 -8.16 16.98
CA THR A 50 2.62 -8.43 16.49
C THR A 50 3.59 -7.47 17.15
N ASP A 51 4.86 -7.85 17.35
CA ASP A 51 5.89 -6.89 17.79
C ASP A 51 6.34 -6.02 16.61
N GLU A 52 6.56 -6.65 15.46
CA GLU A 52 7.02 -6.03 14.21
C GLU A 52 6.03 -6.26 13.05
N ILE A 53 6.27 -5.61 11.91
CA ILE A 53 5.46 -5.81 10.70
C ILE A 53 5.77 -7.20 10.11
N PRO A 54 4.78 -8.09 9.94
CA PRO A 54 5.02 -9.44 9.47
C PRO A 54 5.32 -9.49 7.96
N HIS A 55 6.57 -9.80 7.60
CA HIS A 55 7.07 -9.83 6.22
C HIS A 55 6.30 -10.80 5.29
N ASN A 56 5.84 -11.92 5.84
CA ASN A 56 5.15 -12.99 5.10
C ASN A 56 3.66 -13.10 5.44
N ASN A 57 2.99 -11.97 5.70
CA ASN A 57 1.55 -11.95 5.94
C ASN A 57 0.75 -11.76 4.63
N PRO A 58 -0.09 -12.73 4.21
CA PRO A 58 -0.89 -12.62 2.98
C PRO A 58 -2.00 -11.58 3.07
N MET A 59 -2.58 -11.34 4.26
CA MET A 59 -3.63 -10.33 4.46
C MET A 59 -3.06 -8.91 4.31
N LEU A 60 -1.87 -8.67 4.85
CA LEU A 60 -1.16 -7.40 4.71
C LEU A 60 -0.94 -7.07 3.22
N LYS A 61 -0.37 -8.02 2.46
CA LYS A 61 -0.12 -7.86 1.02
C LYS A 61 -1.41 -7.64 0.24
N ALA A 62 -2.46 -8.41 0.54
CA ALA A 62 -3.76 -8.26 -0.11
C ALA A 62 -4.43 -6.91 0.18
N HIS A 63 -4.30 -6.40 1.41
CA HIS A 63 -4.89 -5.11 1.79
C HIS A 63 -4.18 -3.95 1.09
N ALA A 64 -2.84 -3.91 1.13
CA ALA A 64 -2.06 -2.89 0.42
C ALA A 64 -2.37 -2.89 -1.09
N LEU A 65 -2.44 -4.07 -1.72
CA LEU A 65 -2.80 -4.19 -3.12
C LEU A 65 -4.17 -3.59 -3.45
N LYS A 66 -5.18 -3.81 -2.59
CA LYS A 66 -6.51 -3.23 -2.77
C LYS A 66 -6.45 -1.70 -2.68
N VAL A 67 -5.74 -1.15 -1.70
CA VAL A 67 -5.56 0.31 -1.56
C VAL A 67 -4.92 0.89 -2.83
N PHE A 68 -3.82 0.31 -3.31
CA PHE A 68 -3.17 0.80 -4.53
C PHE A 68 -4.07 0.74 -5.76
N LYS A 69 -4.86 -0.33 -5.92
CA LYS A 69 -5.82 -0.46 -7.02
C LYS A 69 -6.95 0.56 -6.97
N MET A 70 -7.41 0.96 -5.79
CA MET A 70 -8.47 1.96 -5.65
C MET A 70 -8.03 3.37 -6.04
N VAL A 71 -6.73 3.66 -5.94
CA VAL A 71 -6.15 4.97 -6.31
C VAL A 71 -5.52 4.99 -7.70
N SER A 72 -5.29 3.82 -8.30
CA SER A 72 -4.75 3.71 -9.65
C SER A 72 -5.90 3.74 -10.67
N PRO A 73 -5.80 4.53 -11.74
CA PRO A 73 -6.78 4.50 -12.82
C PRO A 73 -6.74 3.13 -13.51
N TYR A 74 -7.92 2.58 -13.82
CA TYR A 74 -8.13 1.23 -14.35
C TYR A 74 -7.28 0.89 -15.58
#